data_AF-A0A9D9Z4R1-F1
#
_entry.id   AF-A0A9D9Z4R1-F1
#
_cell.length_a   1.000
_cell.length_b   1.000
_cell.length_c   1.000
_cell.angle_alpha   90.00
_cell.angle_beta   90.00
_cell.angle_gamma   90.00
#
_symmetry.space_group_name_H-M   'P 1'
#
loop_
_entity.id
_entity.type
_entity.pdbx_description
1 polymer ?
#
loop_
_entity_poly.entity_id
_entity_poly.type
_entity_poly.pdbx_seq_one_letter_code
_entity_poly.pdbx_strand_id
1 'polypeptide(L)' 'MPWEGVDLINKTSNYEKCAWPATGIREDSKLEEYDWGYLYVYTDGRLPEFQIGESPSEHEIRDRWGYYLSR' A
#
# COMPACT_ATOMS: atom_id res chain seq x y z
N MET A 1 8.41 -25.51 -33.00
CA MET A 1 9.29 -24.73 -32.10
C MET A 1 8.71 -23.33 -31.99
N PRO A 2 8.90 -22.60 -30.89
CA PRO A 2 8.60 -22.92 -29.50
C PRO A 2 7.46 -22.02 -28.97
N TRP A 3 6.80 -22.48 -27.92
CA TRP A 3 5.78 -21.75 -27.17
C TRP A 3 6.54 -21.00 -26.07
N GLU A 4 7.23 -19.92 -26.42
CA GLU A 4 8.02 -19.16 -25.48
C GLU A 4 7.58 -17.71 -25.49
N GLY A 5 7.21 -17.23 -24.30
CA GLY A 5 7.03 -15.81 -24.04
C GLY A 5 5.65 -15.29 -24.42
N VAL A 6 4.60 -15.77 -23.73
CA VAL A 6 3.60 -14.80 -23.27
C VAL A 6 4.30 -13.89 -22.28
N ASP A 7 5.07 -12.93 -22.80
CA ASP A 7 5.29 -11.66 -22.16
C ASP A 7 3.88 -11.08 -21.98
N LEU A 8 3.24 -11.51 -20.90
CA LEU A 8 2.43 -10.64 -20.07
C LEU A 8 3.35 -9.48 -19.77
N ILE A 9 3.45 -8.56 -20.74
CA ILE A 9 3.96 -7.22 -20.53
C ILE A 9 2.99 -6.72 -19.50
N ASN A 10 3.44 -6.90 -18.26
CA ASN A 10 3.01 -6.28 -17.05
C ASN A 10 2.64 -4.89 -17.53
N LYS A 11 1.34 -4.64 -17.73
CA LYS A 11 0.83 -3.30 -17.95
C LYS A 11 1.27 -2.65 -16.67
N THR A 12 2.44 -2.02 -16.70
CA THR A 12 3.07 -1.28 -15.62
C THR A 12 2.10 -0.14 -15.42
N SER A 13 1.03 -0.47 -14.72
CA SER A 13 0.13 0.48 -14.13
C SER A 13 1.10 1.20 -13.22
N ASN A 14 1.54 2.37 -13.66
CA ASN A 14 2.46 3.19 -12.90
C ASN A 14 1.66 3.60 -11.66
N TYR A 15 1.77 2.82 -10.60
CA TYR A 15 1.12 3.08 -9.34
C TYR A 15 2.18 3.15 -8.26
N GLU A 16 2.00 4.07 -7.34
CA GLU A 16 2.69 4.07 -6.08
C GLU A 16 1.87 3.22 -5.09
N LYS A 17 2.51 2.24 -4.47
CA LYS A 17 1.90 1.39 -3.43
C LYS A 17 2.41 1.89 -2.07
N CYS A 18 1.51 2.22 -1.17
CA CYS A 18 1.88 2.76 0.15
C CYS A 18 1.06 2.13 1.27
N ALA A 19 1.71 1.82 2.40
CA ALA A 19 1.00 1.43 3.62
C ALA A 19 0.11 2.59 4.10
N TRP A 20 -1.16 2.31 4.33
CA TRP A 20 -2.15 3.33 4.69
C TRP A 20 -3.15 2.80 5.73
N PRO A 21 -3.51 3.59 6.76
CA PRO A 21 -4.51 3.20 7.74
C PRO A 21 -5.92 3.34 7.14
N ALA A 22 -6.80 2.36 7.38
CA ALA A 22 -8.17 2.36 6.85
C ALA A 22 -9.03 3.51 7.41
N THR A 23 -8.78 3.86 8.66
CA THR A 23 -9.35 5.02 9.35
C THR A 23 -8.17 5.88 9.77
N GLY A 24 -8.06 7.12 9.25
CA GLY A 24 -6.86 7.95 9.38
C GLY A 24 -6.18 7.92 10.76
N ILE A 25 -4.85 8.03 10.78
CA ILE A 25 -4.04 7.92 12.00
C ILE A 25 -4.12 9.19 12.86
N ARG A 26 -4.07 9.02 14.18
CA ARG A 26 -3.95 10.09 15.17
C ARG A 26 -2.58 10.03 15.83
N GLU A 27 -2.08 11.16 16.34
CA GLU A 27 -0.84 11.19 17.12
C GLU A 27 -0.93 10.29 18.35
N ASP A 28 0.20 9.68 18.73
CA ASP A 28 0.35 8.76 19.88
C ASP A 28 -0.46 7.46 19.79
N SER A 29 -0.90 7.08 18.58
CA SER A 29 -1.70 5.86 18.43
C SER A 29 -0.84 4.61 18.28
N LYS A 30 -1.39 3.44 18.61
CA LYS A 30 -0.69 2.16 18.45
C LYS A 30 -0.97 1.56 17.08
N LEU A 31 -0.01 0.80 16.57
CA LEU A 31 -0.13 0.13 15.28
C LEU A 31 -1.32 -0.85 15.25
N GLU A 32 -1.53 -1.56 16.36
CA GLU A 32 -2.59 -2.57 16.53
C GLU A 32 -4.01 -1.96 16.61
N GLU A 33 -4.15 -0.64 16.76
CA GLU A 33 -5.45 0.03 16.86
C GLU A 33 -6.09 0.31 15.50
N TYR A 34 -5.37 0.06 14.40
CA TYR A 34 -5.84 0.35 13.05
C TYR A 34 -5.82 -0.89 12.16
N ASP A 35 -6.83 -0.99 11.31
CA ASP A 35 -6.77 -1.84 10.12
C ASP A 35 -5.84 -1.19 9.09
N TRP A 36 -4.81 -1.93 8.68
CA TRP A 36 -3.84 -1.47 7.70
C TRP A 36 -4.08 -2.13 6.35
N GLY A 37 -3.95 -1.34 5.30
CA GLY A 37 -4.01 -1.80 3.93
C GLY A 37 -3.00 -1.07 3.05
N TYR A 38 -3.04 -1.38 1.76
CA TYR A 38 -2.30 -0.63 0.76
C TYR A 38 -3.19 0.35 0.02
N LEU A 39 -2.71 1.59 -0.08
CA LEU A 39 -3.23 2.59 -0.98
C LEU A 39 -2.43 2.55 -2.29
N TYR A 40 -3.14 2.34 -3.39
CA TYR A 40 -2.62 2.33 -4.74
C TYR A 40 -2.93 3.67 -5.41
N VAL A 41 -1.90 4.49 -5.64
CA VAL A 41 -2.04 5.80 -6.29
C VAL A 41 -1.54 5.70 -7.72
N TYR A 42 -2.45 5.71 -8.69
CA TYR A 42 -2.12 5.56 -10.10
C TYR A 42 -1.69 6.91 -10.71
N THR A 43 -0.52 6.94 -11.35
CA THR A 43 -0.01 8.15 -12.03
C THR A 43 -0.71 8.43 -13.36
N ASP A 44 -1.49 7.47 -13.87
CA ASP A 44 -2.29 7.55 -15.09
C ASP A 44 -3.62 8.33 -14.89
N GLY A 45 -3.84 8.92 -13.71
CA GLY A 45 -5.04 9.71 -13.41
C GLY A 45 -6.26 8.88 -12.97
N ARG A 46 -6.08 7.58 -12.73
CA ARG A 46 -7.13 6.75 -12.10
C ARG A 46 -7.30 7.14 -10.64
N LEU A 47 -8.49 6.91 -10.11
CA LEU A 47 -8.77 7.14 -8.70
C LEU A 47 -7.90 6.22 -7.83
N PRO A 48 -7.41 6.71 -6.67
CA PRO A 48 -6.69 5.87 -5.72
C PRO A 48 -7.57 4.71 -5.27
N GLU A 49 -6.97 3.53 -5.13
CA GLU A 49 -7.65 2.34 -4.65
C GLU A 49 -7.07 1.90 -3.31
N PHE A 50 -7.92 1.70 -2.31
CA PHE A 50 -7.51 1.21 -1.01
C PHE A 50 -7.88 -0.25 -0.85
N GLN A 51 -6.90 -1.11 -0.56
CA GLN A 51 -7.10 -2.54 -0.37
C GLN A 51 -6.70 -2.97 1.04
N ILE A 52 -7.70 -3.45 1.79
CA ILE A 52 -7.52 -4.03 3.14
C ILE A 52 -7.11 -5.52 3.04
N GLY A 53 -7.34 -6.16 1.90
CA GLY A 53 -7.01 -7.57 1.68
C GLY A 53 -5.51 -7.87 1.68
N GLU A 54 -4.68 -6.85 1.52
CA GLU A 54 -3.23 -6.93 1.64
C GLU A 54 -2.79 -6.09 2.83
N SER A 55 -2.38 -6.76 3.90
CA SER A 55 -1.84 -6.09 5.09
C SER A 55 -0.38 -5.71 4.86
N PRO A 56 -0.02 -4.42 4.94
CA PRO A 56 1.37 -4.01 4.92
C PRO A 56 2.12 -4.50 6.15
N SER A 57 3.44 -4.68 6.00
CA SER A 57 4.29 -5.09 7.12
C SER A 57 4.44 -3.97 8.13
N GLU A 58 4.67 -4.30 9.40
CA GLU A 58 4.96 -3.31 10.45
C GLU A 58 6.14 -2.39 10.06
N HIS A 59 7.15 -2.93 9.38
CA HIS A 59 8.29 -2.13 8.92
C HIS A 59 7.86 -1.04 7.92
N GLU A 60 7.01 -1.36 6.94
CA GLU A 60 6.49 -0.40 5.95
C GLU A 60 5.58 0.63 6.60
N ILE A 61 4.76 0.20 7.57
CA ILE A 61 3.91 1.07 8.35
C ILE A 61 4.77 2.06 9.14
N ARG A 62 5.79 1.59 9.87
CA ARG A 62 6.67 2.45 10.68
C ARG A 62 7.55 3.36 9.83
N ASP A 63 8.01 2.92 8.66
CA ASP A 63 8.78 3.75 7.74
C ASP A 63 8.00 5.01 7.33
N ARG A 64 6.70 4.86 7.06
CA ARG A 64 5.84 5.97 6.61
C ARG A 64 5.14 6.72 7.76
N TRP A 65 4.64 6.00 8.75
CA TRP A 65 3.76 6.50 9.80
C TRP A 65 4.39 6.48 11.20
N GLY A 66 5.65 6.04 11.33
CA GLY A 66 6.33 5.92 12.62
C GLY A 66 6.41 7.22 13.41
N TYR A 67 6.28 8.38 12.77
CA TYR A 67 6.16 9.67 13.45
C TYR A 67 4.87 9.81 14.27
N TYR A 68 3.76 9.23 13.79
CA TYR A 68 2.44 9.31 14.44
C TYR A 68 2.19 8.16 15.40
N LEU A 69 2.96 7.07 15.25
CA LEU A 69 2.82 5.89 16.08
C LEU A 69 3.57 6.08 17.40
N SER A 70 2.89 5.79 18.50
CA SER A 70 3.56 5.69 19.81
C SER A 70 4.62 4.59 19.75
N ARG A 71 5.72 4.85 20.45
CA ARG A 71 6.88 3.97 20.51
C ARG A 71 6.57 2.61 21.13
#